data_AF-A0A955Q311-F1
#
_entry.id   AF-A0A955Q311-F1
#
_cell.length_a   1.000
_cell.length_b   1.000
_cell.length_c   1.000
_cell.angle_alpha   90.00
_cell.angle_beta   90.00
_cell.angle_gamma   90.00
#
_symmetry.space_group_name_H-M   'P 1'
#
loop_
_entity.id
_entity.type
_entity.pdbx_description
1 polymer ?
#
loop_
_entity_poly.entity_id
_entity_poly.type
_entity_poly.pdbx_seq_one_letter_code
_entity_poly.pdbx_strand_id
1 'polypeptide(L)'
;MELPEDMQQCRQEIDRLDDDILNILNERSQYVIKIGHLKKQQDSSAHLHTPGREVAIVERLMRKNPGPFPSEALRHVYREIMSASLSLEGTQTVAYLGPPATFTHLAAMRKFGGSADYVSVNSIKDVFDEVERGRMRFGVVPIENSTEGVVNHTLDLFVDSPLLIYGEVMLEVSHHFLSKAQKLEEIKTVYSHPHALAQCRNWLETNLPSVNFAEEPSTA
;
A
#
# COMPACT_ATOMS: atom_id res chain seq x y z
N MET A 1 -15.64 -26.66 21.14
CA MET A 1 -15.97 -25.72 22.23
C MET A 1 -17.35 -25.19 21.91
N GLU A 2 -18.31 -25.35 22.82
CA GLU A 2 -19.64 -24.77 22.63
C GLU A 2 -19.54 -23.26 22.76
N LEU A 3 -20.19 -22.53 21.85
CA LEU A 3 -20.24 -21.07 21.87
C LEU A 3 -21.34 -20.62 22.85
N PRO A 4 -21.14 -19.51 23.59
CA PRO A 4 -22.20 -18.98 24.44
C PRO A 4 -23.46 -18.64 23.62
N GLU A 5 -24.64 -18.90 24.18
CA GLU A 5 -25.93 -18.51 23.56
C GLU A 5 -26.28 -17.05 23.86
N ASP A 6 -25.69 -16.48 24.91
CA ASP A 6 -25.91 -15.09 25.34
C ASP A 6 -24.94 -14.10 24.67
N MET A 7 -25.49 -12.98 24.19
CA MET A 7 -24.71 -11.95 23.49
C MET A 7 -23.66 -11.31 24.40
N GLN A 8 -23.98 -11.09 25.68
CA GLN A 8 -23.06 -10.43 26.59
C GLN A 8 -21.87 -11.35 26.92
N GLN A 9 -22.13 -12.64 27.11
CA GLN A 9 -21.08 -13.66 27.28
C GLN A 9 -20.18 -13.76 26.03
N CYS A 10 -20.76 -13.77 24.82
CA CYS A 10 -19.99 -13.75 23.58
C CYS A 10 -19.05 -12.53 23.50
N ARG A 11 -19.51 -11.35 23.91
CA ARG A 11 -18.68 -10.14 23.93
C ARG A 11 -17.53 -10.25 24.94
N GLN A 12 -17.79 -10.77 26.14
CA GLN A 12 -16.75 -10.99 27.14
C GLN A 12 -15.67 -11.96 26.66
N GLU A 13 -16.06 -13.02 25.95
CA GLU A 13 -15.08 -13.94 25.34
C GLU A 13 -14.29 -13.27 24.20
N ILE A 14 -14.91 -12.39 23.42
CA ILE A 14 -14.19 -11.59 22.40
C ILE A 14 -13.19 -10.66 23.07
N ASP A 15 -13.58 -9.92 24.11
CA ASP A 15 -12.67 -9.02 24.83
C ASP A 15 -11.46 -9.78 25.39
N ARG A 16 -11.69 -10.97 25.96
CA ARG A 16 -10.63 -11.86 26.44
C ARG A 16 -9.69 -12.31 25.32
N LEU A 17 -10.24 -12.67 24.16
CA LEU A 17 -9.44 -13.05 22.99
C LEU A 17 -8.66 -11.88 22.41
N ASP A 18 -9.21 -10.67 22.44
CA ASP A 18 -8.53 -9.45 21.99
C ASP A 18 -7.36 -9.09 22.93
N ASP A 19 -7.52 -9.26 24.25
CA ASP A 19 -6.43 -9.15 25.22
C ASP A 19 -5.33 -10.19 24.94
N ASP A 20 -5.70 -11.44 24.64
CA ASP A 20 -4.74 -12.49 24.26
C ASP A 20 -3.99 -12.12 22.97
N ILE A 21 -4.70 -11.59 21.96
CA ILE A 21 -4.10 -11.12 20.69
C ILE A 21 -3.09 -10.01 20.99
N LEU A 22 -3.46 -9.01 21.80
CA LEU A 22 -2.57 -7.92 22.18
C LEU A 22 -1.30 -8.44 22.88
N ASN A 23 -1.45 -9.37 23.82
CA ASN A 23 -0.32 -9.99 24.52
C ASN A 23 0.62 -10.73 23.56
N ILE A 24 0.06 -11.52 22.63
CA ILE A 24 0.83 -12.22 21.60
C ILE A 24 1.54 -11.24 20.66
N LEU A 25 0.89 -10.14 20.27
CA LEU A 25 1.50 -9.11 19.44
C LEU A 25 2.66 -8.41 20.14
N ASN A 26 2.53 -8.11 21.44
CA ASN A 26 3.60 -7.54 22.25
C ASN A 26 4.78 -8.50 22.39
N GLU A 27 4.52 -9.77 22.72
CA GLU A 27 5.56 -10.79 22.80
C GLU A 27 6.30 -10.96 21.46
N ARG A 28 5.55 -11.07 20.35
CA ARG A 28 6.12 -11.11 19.01
C ARG A 28 7.02 -9.90 18.73
N SER A 29 6.60 -8.71 19.14
CA SER A 29 7.34 -7.47 18.93
C SER A 29 8.67 -7.43 19.68
N GLN A 30 8.75 -8.03 20.87
CA GLN A 30 10.03 -8.18 21.60
C GLN A 30 11.06 -8.99 20.79
N TYR A 31 10.63 -10.06 20.13
CA TYR A 31 11.51 -10.85 19.25
C TYR A 31 11.94 -10.07 18.00
N VAL A 32 11.05 -9.26 17.43
CA VAL A 32 11.39 -8.38 16.30
C VAL A 32 12.49 -7.39 16.72
N ILE A 33 12.27 -6.63 17.80
CA ILE A 33 13.28 -5.71 18.36
C ILE A 33 14.62 -6.42 18.60
N LYS A 34 14.59 -7.63 19.19
CA LYS A 34 15.81 -8.42 19.43
C LYS A 34 16.53 -8.77 18.12
N ILE A 35 15.80 -9.18 17.09
CA ILE A 35 16.37 -9.46 15.76
C ILE A 35 16.95 -8.19 15.14
N GLY A 36 16.25 -7.06 15.21
CA GLY A 36 16.75 -5.76 14.75
C GLY A 36 18.07 -5.37 15.40
N HIS A 37 18.22 -5.56 16.72
CA HIS A 37 19.48 -5.33 17.43
C HIS A 37 20.61 -6.27 16.96
N LEU A 38 20.32 -7.56 16.79
CA LEU A 38 21.31 -8.54 16.33
C LEU A 38 21.79 -8.24 14.90
N LYS A 39 20.88 -7.80 14.01
CA LYS A 39 21.23 -7.39 12.64
C LYS A 39 22.15 -6.17 12.65
N LYS A 40 21.82 -5.12 13.42
CA LYS A 40 22.64 -3.90 13.51
C LYS A 40 24.05 -4.16 14.05
N GLN A 41 24.22 -5.18 14.91
CA GLN A 41 25.53 -5.60 15.43
C GLN A 41 26.39 -6.32 14.40
N GLN A 42 25.79 -7.06 13.48
CA GLN A 42 26.51 -7.77 12.41
C GLN A 42 26.82 -6.86 11.22
N ASP A 43 25.87 -6.00 10.86
CA ASP A 43 26.00 -5.04 9.76
C ASP A 43 25.06 -3.85 10.03
N SER A 44 25.64 -2.67 10.25
CA SER A 44 24.90 -1.44 10.52
C SER A 44 24.08 -0.95 9.32
N SER A 45 24.38 -1.45 8.11
CA SER A 45 23.65 -1.16 6.87
C SER A 45 22.61 -2.22 6.49
N ALA A 46 22.52 -3.32 7.26
CA ALA A 46 21.63 -4.43 6.94
C ALA A 46 20.18 -3.96 6.81
N HIS A 47 19.54 -4.35 5.70
CA HIS A 47 18.12 -4.13 5.50
C HIS A 47 17.33 -4.80 6.64
N LEU A 48 16.58 -3.98 7.39
CA LEU A 48 15.78 -4.44 8.53
C LEU A 48 14.65 -5.36 8.05
N HIS A 49 14.12 -5.07 6.85
CA HIS A 49 13.04 -5.79 6.20
C HIS A 49 13.57 -6.83 5.20
N THR A 50 12.97 -8.03 5.21
CA THR A 50 13.32 -9.13 4.30
C THR A 50 12.05 -9.63 3.59
N PRO A 51 11.71 -9.09 2.39
CA PRO A 51 10.42 -9.33 1.73
C PRO A 51 10.05 -10.81 1.56
N GLY A 52 11.03 -11.66 1.21
CA GLY A 52 10.79 -13.09 1.03
C GLY A 52 10.30 -13.80 2.30
N ARG A 53 10.70 -13.30 3.48
CA ARG A 53 10.26 -13.88 4.76
C ARG A 53 8.80 -13.56 5.06
N GLU A 54 8.33 -12.38 4.68
CA GLU A 54 6.94 -11.96 4.91
C GLU A 54 5.96 -12.79 4.08
N VAL A 55 6.27 -12.96 2.79
CA VAL A 55 5.50 -13.81 1.87
C VAL A 55 5.41 -15.23 2.42
N ALA A 56 6.55 -15.81 2.82
CA ALA A 56 6.58 -17.16 3.39
C ALA A 56 5.77 -17.31 4.68
N ILE A 57 5.74 -16.28 5.54
CA ILE A 57 4.93 -16.28 6.77
C ILE A 57 3.44 -16.29 6.41
N VAL A 58 3.01 -15.38 5.53
CA VAL A 58 1.60 -15.26 5.13
C VAL A 58 1.11 -16.53 4.45
N GLU A 59 1.84 -17.05 3.46
CA GLU A 59 1.46 -18.28 2.76
C GLU A 59 1.36 -19.49 3.70
N ARG A 60 2.31 -19.61 4.63
CA ARG A 60 2.28 -20.66 5.65
C ARG A 60 1.04 -20.54 6.53
N LEU A 61 0.65 -19.33 6.93
CA LEU A 61 -0.52 -19.11 7.78
C LEU A 61 -1.83 -19.34 7.02
N MET A 62 -1.93 -18.88 5.77
CA MET A 62 -3.07 -19.15 4.90
C MET A 62 -3.29 -20.65 4.71
N ARG A 63 -2.22 -21.43 4.48
CA ARG A 63 -2.30 -22.89 4.34
C ARG A 63 -2.71 -23.60 5.63
N LYS A 64 -2.33 -23.04 6.78
CA LYS A 64 -2.65 -23.60 8.09
C LYS A 64 -4.04 -23.21 8.60
N ASN A 65 -4.69 -22.21 7.99
CA ASN A 65 -5.95 -21.66 8.49
C ASN A 65 -7.13 -22.59 8.16
N PRO A 66 -7.73 -23.28 9.15
CA PRO A 66 -8.90 -24.11 8.92
C PRO A 66 -10.21 -23.30 8.84
N GLY A 67 -10.15 -21.97 9.01
CA GLY A 67 -11.30 -21.11 9.24
C GLY A 67 -11.67 -21.05 10.74
N PRO A 68 -12.71 -20.27 11.12
CA PRO A 68 -13.65 -19.54 10.25
C PRO A 68 -13.13 -18.20 9.72
N PHE A 69 -11.95 -17.75 10.14
CA PHE A 69 -11.37 -16.49 9.64
C PHE A 69 -11.04 -16.59 8.14
N PRO A 70 -11.35 -15.58 7.30
CA PRO A 70 -11.10 -15.65 5.86
C PRO A 70 -9.59 -15.70 5.54
N SER A 71 -9.14 -16.70 4.79
CA SER A 71 -7.71 -16.86 4.45
C SER A 71 -7.13 -15.66 3.70
N GLU A 72 -7.90 -15.04 2.80
CA GLU A 72 -7.45 -13.84 2.07
C GLU A 72 -7.25 -12.63 3.00
N ALA A 73 -8.04 -12.52 4.08
CA ALA A 73 -7.91 -11.43 5.04
C ALA A 73 -6.60 -11.53 5.85
N LEU A 74 -6.02 -12.73 6.01
CA LEU A 74 -4.75 -12.91 6.74
C LEU A 74 -3.61 -12.11 6.13
N ARG A 75 -3.58 -11.96 4.80
CA ARG A 75 -2.56 -11.15 4.11
C ARG A 75 -2.58 -9.70 4.61
N HIS A 76 -3.77 -9.12 4.72
CA HIS A 76 -3.94 -7.73 5.15
C HIS A 76 -3.60 -7.54 6.62
N VAL A 77 -4.13 -8.41 7.49
CA VAL A 77 -3.86 -8.37 8.94
C VAL A 77 -2.37 -8.50 9.23
N TYR A 78 -1.71 -9.51 8.66
CA TYR A 78 -0.30 -9.74 8.92
C TYR A 78 0.62 -8.70 8.29
N ARG A 79 0.22 -8.09 7.15
CA ARG A 79 0.94 -6.93 6.61
C ARG A 79 0.97 -5.79 7.61
N GLU A 80 -0.17 -5.42 8.21
CA GLU A 80 -0.20 -4.33 9.19
C GLU A 80 0.55 -4.68 10.48
N ILE A 81 0.46 -5.92 10.95
CA ILE A 81 1.26 -6.39 12.10
C ILE A 81 2.76 -6.25 11.78
N MET A 82 3.21 -6.65 10.59
CA MET A 82 4.61 -6.55 10.17
C MET A 82 5.05 -5.10 10.01
N SER A 83 4.24 -4.26 9.36
CA SER A 83 4.44 -2.81 9.23
C SER A 83 4.63 -2.14 10.61
N ALA A 84 3.71 -2.39 11.54
CA ALA A 84 3.81 -1.87 12.91
C ALA A 84 5.08 -2.37 13.62
N SER A 85 5.42 -3.66 13.46
CA SER A 85 6.62 -4.22 14.09
C SER A 85 7.91 -3.63 13.53
N LEU A 86 7.97 -3.38 12.22
CA LEU A 86 9.13 -2.78 11.55
C LEU A 86 9.34 -1.33 12.00
N SER A 87 8.27 -0.59 12.27
CA SER A 87 8.36 0.78 12.78
C SER A 87 9.10 0.86 14.13
N LEU A 88 9.05 -0.21 14.95
CA LEU A 88 9.78 -0.30 16.21
C LEU A 88 11.30 -0.36 16.02
N GLU A 89 11.78 -0.83 14.86
CA GLU A 89 13.21 -0.90 14.54
C GLU A 89 13.74 0.39 13.86
N GLY A 90 12.80 1.25 13.43
CA GLY A 90 13.00 2.54 12.75
C GLY A 90 11.92 2.78 11.69
N THR A 91 11.46 4.03 11.56
CA THR A 91 10.44 4.39 10.57
C THR A 91 10.95 4.19 9.15
N GLN A 92 10.14 3.56 8.30
CA GLN A 92 10.44 3.44 6.87
C GLN A 92 10.00 4.73 6.17
N THR A 93 10.94 5.44 5.55
CA THR A 93 10.64 6.64 4.77
C THR A 93 10.54 6.30 3.29
N VAL A 94 9.43 6.68 2.66
CA VAL A 94 9.08 6.28 1.29
C VAL A 94 8.71 7.51 0.45
N ALA A 95 9.52 7.83 -0.55
CA ALA A 95 9.15 8.79 -1.58
C ALA A 95 8.22 8.13 -2.62
N TYR A 96 7.26 8.89 -3.14
CA TYR A 96 6.40 8.44 -4.23
C TYR A 96 6.02 9.59 -5.15
N LEU A 97 5.71 9.25 -6.41
CA LEU A 97 5.16 10.21 -7.38
C LEU A 97 3.77 10.66 -6.92
N GLY A 98 3.67 11.90 -6.48
CA GLY A 98 2.48 12.50 -5.90
C GLY A 98 1.46 13.03 -6.92
N PRO A 99 0.42 13.72 -6.43
CA PRO A 99 0.12 14.07 -5.02
C PRO A 99 -0.38 12.88 -4.17
N PRO A 100 -0.71 13.09 -2.87
CA PRO A 100 -1.40 12.09 -2.06
C PRO A 100 -2.68 11.59 -2.72
N ALA A 101 -3.02 10.33 -2.44
CA ALA A 101 -4.18 9.61 -3.00
C ALA A 101 -4.11 9.27 -4.50
N THR A 102 -2.97 9.48 -5.17
CA THR A 102 -2.69 8.88 -6.49
C THR A 102 -2.52 7.36 -6.42
N PHE A 103 -2.58 6.68 -7.57
CA PHE A 103 -2.31 5.24 -7.63
C PHE A 103 -0.91 4.87 -7.13
N THR A 104 0.10 5.71 -7.37
CA THR A 104 1.44 5.48 -6.82
C THR A 104 1.47 5.59 -5.30
N HIS A 105 0.73 6.55 -4.71
CA HIS A 105 0.53 6.62 -3.26
C HIS A 105 -0.13 5.33 -2.72
N LEU A 106 -1.21 4.89 -3.34
CA LEU A 106 -1.93 3.67 -2.94
C LEU A 106 -1.06 2.42 -3.08
N ALA A 107 -0.22 2.34 -4.12
CA ALA A 107 0.75 1.27 -4.30
C ALA A 107 1.82 1.27 -3.19
N ALA A 108 2.30 2.46 -2.80
CA ALA A 108 3.25 2.62 -1.70
C ALA A 108 2.64 2.19 -0.36
N MET A 109 1.40 2.60 -0.08
CA MET A 109 0.63 2.15 1.09
C MET A 109 0.40 0.64 1.07
N ARG A 110 0.07 0.07 -0.09
CA ARG A 110 -0.15 -1.37 -0.24
C ARG A 110 1.09 -2.19 0.07
N LYS A 111 2.28 -1.68 -0.30
CA LYS A 111 3.58 -2.35 -0.12
C LYS A 111 4.14 -2.20 1.28
N PHE A 112 4.13 -0.99 1.84
CA PHE A 112 4.83 -0.67 3.08
C PHE A 112 3.93 -0.57 4.33
N GLY A 113 2.60 -0.61 4.17
CA GLY A 113 1.64 -0.59 5.27
C GLY A 113 1.43 0.80 5.87
N GLY A 114 0.49 0.93 6.82
CA GLY A 114 0.06 2.24 7.32
C GLY A 114 1.08 2.98 8.20
N SER A 115 2.17 2.32 8.64
CA SER A 115 3.10 2.86 9.64
C SER A 115 4.37 3.47 9.04
N ALA A 116 4.47 3.53 7.71
CA ALA A 116 5.57 4.18 7.01
C ALA A 116 5.32 5.69 6.84
N ASP A 117 6.41 6.47 6.77
CA ASP A 117 6.36 7.89 6.48
C ASP A 117 6.40 8.09 4.96
N TYR A 118 5.30 8.59 4.40
CA TYR A 118 5.15 8.80 2.97
C TYR A 118 5.38 10.25 2.57
N VAL A 119 6.29 10.47 1.62
CA VAL A 119 6.61 11.81 1.09
C VAL A 119 6.25 11.89 -0.38
N SER A 120 5.31 12.79 -0.69
CA SER A 120 4.90 13.13 -2.05
C SER A 120 5.99 13.97 -2.71
N VAL A 121 6.42 13.59 -3.91
CA VAL A 121 7.29 14.39 -4.77
C VAL A 121 6.67 14.61 -6.15
N ASN A 122 7.20 15.55 -6.92
CA ASN A 122 6.55 16.07 -8.13
C ASN A 122 6.94 15.34 -9.41
N SER A 123 7.99 14.50 -9.39
CA SER A 123 8.43 13.75 -10.56
C SER A 123 9.05 12.40 -10.20
N ILE A 124 9.12 11.49 -11.17
CA ILE A 124 9.79 10.19 -11.01
C ILE A 124 11.27 10.41 -10.70
N LYS A 125 11.91 11.37 -11.37
CA LYS A 125 13.30 11.75 -11.09
C LYS A 125 13.48 12.20 -9.64
N ASP A 126 12.56 12.97 -9.08
CA ASP A 126 12.65 13.39 -7.68
C ASP A 126 12.61 12.20 -6.73
N VAL A 127 11.84 11.14 -7.05
CA VAL A 127 11.84 9.90 -6.25
C VAL A 127 13.24 9.27 -6.22
N PHE A 128 13.90 9.17 -7.37
CA PHE A 128 15.28 8.66 -7.45
C PHE A 128 16.24 9.56 -6.65
N ASP A 129 16.19 10.87 -6.87
CA ASP A 129 16.99 11.89 -6.20
C ASP A 129 16.83 11.91 -4.66
N GLU A 130 15.65 11.59 -4.14
CA GLU A 130 15.40 11.47 -2.70
C GLU A 130 16.08 10.23 -2.10
N VAL A 131 16.06 9.11 -2.81
CA VAL A 131 16.63 7.84 -2.35
C VAL A 131 18.15 7.82 -2.51
N GLU A 132 18.68 8.27 -3.66
CA GLU A 132 20.12 8.33 -3.92
C GLU A 132 20.87 9.22 -2.92
N ARG A 133 20.24 10.32 -2.50
CA ARG A 133 20.82 11.22 -1.50
C ARG A 133 20.61 10.75 -0.06
N GLY A 134 19.98 9.59 0.15
CA GLY A 134 19.72 9.01 1.47
C GLY A 134 18.71 9.77 2.31
N ARG A 135 17.93 10.69 1.72
CA ARG A 135 16.84 11.38 2.43
C ARG A 135 15.65 10.46 2.66
N MET A 136 15.39 9.59 1.70
CA MET A 136 14.37 8.55 1.79
C MET A 136 15.02 7.17 1.68
N ARG A 137 14.48 6.20 2.43
CA ARG A 137 14.99 4.83 2.39
C ARG A 137 14.52 4.07 1.17
N PHE A 138 13.29 4.35 0.73
CA PHE A 138 12.69 3.71 -0.43
C PHE A 138 12.02 4.74 -1.34
N GLY A 139 11.88 4.36 -2.60
CA GLY A 139 11.13 5.08 -3.61
C GLY A 139 10.13 4.16 -4.29
N VAL A 140 8.93 4.65 -4.57
CA VAL A 140 7.91 3.95 -5.34
C VAL A 140 7.64 4.70 -6.63
N VAL A 141 7.88 4.03 -7.75
CA VAL A 141 7.75 4.57 -9.11
C VAL A 141 6.93 3.60 -9.96
N PRO A 142 6.10 4.10 -10.90
CA PRO A 142 5.43 3.25 -11.86
C PRO A 142 6.43 2.76 -12.91
N ILE A 143 6.38 1.46 -13.24
CA ILE A 143 7.26 0.85 -14.27
C ILE A 143 6.47 0.37 -15.49
N GLU A 144 5.22 -0.06 -15.30
CA GLU A 144 4.36 -0.56 -16.35
C GLU A 144 2.89 -0.30 -16.02
N ASN A 145 2.12 0.08 -17.03
CA ASN A 145 0.66 0.20 -16.99
C ASN A 145 0.04 -0.71 -18.05
N SER A 146 -1.04 -1.42 -17.72
CA SER A 146 -1.71 -2.34 -18.67
C SER A 146 -2.30 -1.66 -19.91
N THR A 147 -2.54 -0.34 -19.86
CA THR A 147 -3.12 0.43 -20.97
C THR A 147 -2.05 1.10 -21.85
N GLU A 148 -1.00 1.63 -21.25
CA GLU A 148 0.02 2.45 -21.93
C GLU A 148 1.35 1.71 -22.13
N GLY A 149 1.46 0.51 -21.56
CA GLY A 149 2.67 -0.27 -21.55
C GLY A 149 3.70 0.27 -20.57
N VAL A 150 4.97 0.14 -20.94
CA VAL A 150 6.12 0.43 -20.08
C VAL A 150 6.31 1.93 -19.88
N VAL A 151 6.60 2.35 -18.66
CA VAL A 151 6.98 3.72 -18.31
C VAL A 151 8.47 3.90 -18.61
N ASN A 152 8.81 4.20 -19.87
CA ASN A 152 10.19 4.29 -20.35
C ASN A 152 11.07 5.21 -19.49
N HIS A 153 10.52 6.35 -19.04
CA HIS A 153 11.27 7.29 -18.21
C HIS A 153 11.81 6.66 -16.91
N THR A 154 11.04 5.76 -16.28
CA THR A 154 11.48 5.03 -15.10
C THR A 154 12.62 4.07 -15.44
N LEU A 155 12.54 3.40 -16.58
CA LEU A 155 13.60 2.49 -17.04
C LEU A 155 14.89 3.24 -17.36
N ASP A 156 14.79 4.39 -18.04
CA ASP A 156 15.93 5.23 -18.36
C ASP A 156 16.66 5.67 -17.08
N LEU A 157 15.90 6.10 -16.05
CA LEU A 157 16.48 6.46 -14.76
C LEU A 157 17.20 5.28 -14.06
N PHE A 158 16.70 4.05 -14.19
CA PHE A 158 17.38 2.87 -13.65
C PHE A 158 18.71 2.56 -14.34
N VAL A 159 18.88 2.94 -15.61
CA VAL A 159 20.15 2.71 -16.33
C VAL A 159 21.28 3.56 -15.73
N ASP A 160 20.97 4.80 -15.35
CA ASP A 160 21.95 5.78 -14.86
C ASP A 160 22.06 5.83 -13.32
N SER A 161 21.15 5.14 -12.62
CA SER A 161 21.08 5.17 -11.16
C SER A 161 21.81 3.98 -10.51
N PRO A 162 22.51 4.19 -9.37
CA PRO A 162 23.06 3.09 -8.57
C PRO A 162 22.00 2.36 -7.73
N LEU A 163 20.73 2.79 -7.77
CA LEU A 163 19.66 2.20 -6.97
C LEU A 163 19.32 0.77 -7.41
N LEU A 164 18.90 -0.04 -6.44
CA LEU A 164 18.50 -1.43 -6.67
C LEU A 164 16.99 -1.60 -6.50
N ILE A 165 16.40 -2.47 -7.33
CA ILE A 165 14.99 -2.84 -7.20
C ILE A 165 14.82 -3.73 -5.97
N TYR A 166 14.14 -3.20 -4.97
CA TYR A 166 13.85 -3.89 -3.72
C TYR A 166 12.69 -4.89 -3.84
N GLY A 167 11.73 -4.59 -4.71
CA GLY A 167 10.61 -5.47 -5.02
C GLY A 167 9.50 -4.74 -5.75
N GLU A 168 8.48 -5.49 -6.15
CA GLU A 168 7.35 -5.00 -6.94
C GLU A 168 6.03 -4.98 -6.14
N VAL A 169 5.05 -4.26 -6.67
CA VAL A 169 3.67 -4.23 -6.21
C VAL A 169 2.74 -4.05 -7.41
N MET A 170 1.79 -4.96 -7.55
CA MET A 170 0.70 -4.84 -8.52
C MET A 170 -0.49 -4.16 -7.84
N LEU A 171 -0.99 -3.10 -8.46
CA LEU A 171 -2.19 -2.38 -8.04
C LEU A 171 -3.22 -2.43 -9.16
N GLU A 172 -4.39 -2.97 -8.86
CA GLU A 172 -5.55 -2.89 -9.75
C GLU A 172 -6.08 -1.45 -9.77
N VAL A 173 -6.19 -0.87 -10.96
CA VAL A 173 -6.69 0.49 -11.17
C VAL A 173 -8.20 0.45 -11.36
N SER A 174 -8.92 0.97 -10.37
CA SER A 174 -10.37 1.13 -10.41
C SER A 174 -10.74 2.59 -10.24
N HIS A 175 -11.33 3.18 -11.28
CA HIS A 175 -11.82 4.56 -11.26
C HIS A 175 -13.18 4.64 -10.57
N HIS A 176 -13.37 5.68 -9.76
CA HIS A 176 -14.63 5.96 -9.07
C HIS A 176 -15.14 7.32 -9.51
N PHE A 177 -16.42 7.39 -9.90
CA PHE A 177 -17.08 8.64 -10.22
C PHE A 177 -17.57 9.31 -8.93
N LEU A 178 -17.09 10.53 -8.65
CA LEU A 178 -17.36 11.27 -7.42
C LEU A 178 -18.11 12.56 -7.76
N SER A 179 -19.20 12.85 -7.06
CA SER A 179 -19.94 14.10 -7.20
C SER A 179 -20.64 14.49 -5.91
N LYS A 180 -20.87 15.81 -5.74
CA LYS A 180 -21.75 16.36 -4.71
C LYS A 180 -23.22 16.44 -5.18
N ALA A 181 -23.45 16.30 -6.48
CA ALA A 181 -24.79 16.26 -7.04
C ALA A 181 -25.57 15.04 -6.51
N GLN A 182 -26.88 15.20 -6.34
CA GLN A 182 -27.73 14.09 -5.89
C GLN A 182 -28.14 13.19 -7.05
N LYS A 183 -28.07 13.70 -8.28
CA LYS A 183 -28.44 12.98 -9.49
C LYS A 183 -27.46 13.24 -10.63
N LEU A 184 -27.36 12.27 -11.56
CA LEU A 184 -26.44 12.36 -12.70
C LEU A 184 -26.82 13.47 -13.68
N GLU A 185 -28.10 13.83 -13.78
CA GLU A 185 -28.59 14.88 -14.69
C GLU A 185 -28.16 16.29 -14.25
N GLU A 186 -27.72 16.45 -13.00
CA GLU A 186 -27.19 17.72 -12.47
C GLU A 186 -25.72 17.95 -12.87
N ILE A 187 -25.04 16.93 -13.38
CA ILE A 187 -23.63 17.00 -13.77
C ILE A 187 -23.49 17.80 -15.06
N LYS A 188 -22.62 18.83 -15.03
CA LYS A 188 -22.34 19.70 -16.19
C LYS A 188 -20.94 19.54 -16.74
N THR A 189 -19.99 19.15 -15.89
CA THR A 189 -18.59 18.98 -16.27
C THR A 189 -17.96 17.89 -15.43
N VAL A 190 -17.19 17.01 -16.07
CA VAL A 190 -16.35 16.01 -15.40
C VAL A 190 -14.90 16.47 -15.50
N TYR A 191 -14.20 16.48 -14.37
CA TYR A 191 -12.79 16.84 -14.26
C TYR A 191 -11.99 15.59 -13.97
N SER A 192 -10.92 15.33 -14.73
CA SER A 192 -9.97 14.26 -14.39
C SER A 192 -8.69 14.36 -15.22
N HIS A 193 -7.72 13.50 -14.90
CA HIS A 193 -6.53 13.32 -15.74
C HIS A 193 -6.93 12.76 -17.12
N PRO A 194 -6.26 13.19 -18.23
CA PRO A 194 -6.58 12.71 -19.58
C PRO A 194 -6.63 11.18 -19.71
N HIS A 195 -5.73 10.48 -19.03
CA HIS A 195 -5.68 9.01 -19.06
C HIS A 195 -6.90 8.38 -18.35
N ALA A 196 -7.36 8.96 -17.25
CA ALA A 196 -8.56 8.48 -16.55
C ALA A 196 -9.82 8.73 -17.39
N LEU A 197 -9.93 9.91 -18.03
CA LEU A 197 -11.01 10.20 -18.97
C LEU A 197 -11.04 9.22 -20.15
N ALA A 198 -9.86 8.91 -20.71
CA ALA A 198 -9.75 7.95 -21.81
C ALA A 198 -10.17 6.53 -21.38
N GLN A 199 -9.72 6.07 -20.21
CA GLN A 199 -10.07 4.74 -19.68
C GLN A 199 -11.56 4.62 -19.31
N CYS A 200 -12.21 5.71 -18.89
CA CYS A 200 -13.62 5.74 -18.52
C CYS A 200 -14.57 6.12 -19.67
N ARG A 201 -14.07 6.32 -20.89
CA ARG A 201 -14.83 6.88 -22.02
C ARG A 201 -16.16 6.18 -22.26
N ASN A 202 -16.18 4.84 -22.35
CA ASN A 202 -17.40 4.08 -22.63
C ASN A 202 -18.50 4.34 -21.58
N TRP A 203 -18.12 4.41 -20.31
CA TRP A 203 -19.06 4.69 -19.22
C TRP A 203 -19.55 6.13 -19.28
N LEU A 204 -18.64 7.09 -19.53
CA LEU A 204 -18.98 8.51 -19.65
C LEU A 204 -19.91 8.79 -20.83
N GLU A 205 -19.65 8.21 -22.00
CA GLU A 205 -20.52 8.37 -23.19
C GLU A 205 -21.89 7.74 -22.99
N THR A 206 -21.98 6.62 -22.26
CA THR A 206 -23.25 5.94 -21.99
C THR A 206 -24.11 6.69 -20.98
N ASN A 207 -23.50 7.22 -19.92
CA ASN A 207 -24.24 7.78 -18.78
C ASN A 207 -24.31 9.32 -18.78
N LEU A 208 -23.36 9.99 -19.43
CA LEU A 208 -23.21 11.45 -19.45
C LEU A 208 -22.93 11.98 -20.88
N PRO A 209 -23.74 11.64 -21.89
CA PRO A 209 -23.44 11.90 -23.31
C PRO A 209 -23.37 13.39 -23.69
N SER A 210 -23.91 14.29 -22.86
CA SER A 210 -23.98 15.73 -23.12
C SER A 210 -23.13 16.57 -22.15
N VAL A 211 -22.26 15.92 -21.39
CA VAL A 211 -21.46 16.57 -20.35
C VAL A 211 -20.08 16.92 -20.90
N ASN A 212 -19.58 18.11 -20.54
CA ASN A 212 -18.24 18.55 -20.94
C ASN A 212 -17.15 17.86 -20.10
N PHE A 213 -15.98 17.63 -20.69
CA PHE A 213 -14.81 17.12 -19.98
C PHE A 213 -13.76 18.21 -19.85
N ALA A 214 -13.16 18.31 -18.66
CA ALA A 214 -12.05 19.21 -18.36
C ALA A 214 -10.86 18.38 -17.87
N GLU A 215 -9.68 18.64 -18.43
CA GLU A 215 -8.45 17.94 -18.09
C GLU A 215 -7.78 18.60 -16.88
N GLU A 216 -7.36 17.76 -15.93
CA GLU A 216 -6.62 18.16 -14.74
C GLU A 216 -5.30 17.40 -14.67
N PRO A 217 -4.26 17.93 -14.00
CA PRO A 217 -2.95 17.28 -13.91
C PRO A 217 -2.95 16.02 -13.03
N SER A 218 -3.98 15.79 -12.22
CA SER A 218 -4.14 14.60 -11.39
C SER A 218 -5.61 14.22 -11.21
N THR A 219 -5.84 12.97 -10.80
CA THR A 219 -7.17 12.49 -10.40
C THR A 219 -7.52 12.80 -8.94
N ALA A 220 -6.53 13.21 -8.14
CA ALA A 220 -6.65 13.47 -6.69
C ALA A 220 -6.91 14.96 -6.39
#